data_AF-A0A381S1Y4-F1
#
_entry.id   AF-A0A381S1Y4-F1
#
_cell.length_a   1.000
_cell.length_b   1.000
_cell.length_c   1.000
_cell.angle_alpha   90.00
_cell.angle_beta   90.00
_cell.angle_gamma   90.00
#
_symmetry.space_group_name_H-M   'P 1'
#
loop_
_entity.id
_entity.type
_entity.pdbx_description
1 polymer ?
#
loop_
_entity_poly.entity_id
_entity_poly.type
_entity_poly.pdbx_seq_one_letter_code
_entity_poly.pdbx_strand_id
1 'polypeptide(L)' 'MPSDIPQRTVGKELPKEVTKSTVAVDCEHIEKMFHKATRGKFTFFSDEPPRLGGDDKHPSPLTYIAAGIGF' A
#
# COMPACT_ATOMS: atom_id res chain seq x y z
N MET A 1 9.20 5.59 -19.36
CA MET A 1 10.43 6.30 -19.76
C MET A 1 11.61 5.57 -19.13
N PRO A 2 12.70 5.29 -19.86
CA PRO A 2 13.91 4.79 -19.23
C PRO A 2 14.43 5.86 -18.25
N SER A 3 14.73 5.46 -17.02
CA SER A 3 15.23 6.36 -15.99
C SER A 3 16.69 6.72 -16.28
N ASP A 4 17.00 8.02 -16.31
CA ASP A 4 18.37 8.55 -16.46
C ASP A 4 19.21 8.38 -15.18
N ILE A 5 18.65 7.78 -14.13
CA ILE A 5 19.35 7.56 -12.87
C ILE A 5 20.08 6.21 -12.93
N PRO A 6 21.42 6.18 -12.82
CA PRO A 6 22.16 4.93 -12.79
C PRO A 6 21.68 4.10 -11.59
N GLN A 7 21.11 2.93 -11.87
CA GLN A 7 20.70 1.98 -10.84
C GLN A 7 21.95 1.48 -10.12
N ARG A 8 22.26 2.10 -8.98
CA ARG A 8 23.33 1.66 -8.09
C ARG A 8 22.70 0.72 -7.06
N THR A 9 23.16 -0.52 -7.01
CA THR A 9 22.91 -1.41 -5.87
C THR A 9 23.53 -0.76 -4.65
N VAL A 10 22.70 -0.15 -3.81
CA VAL A 10 23.09 0.24 -2.45
C VAL A 10 23.60 -1.02 -1.76
N GLY A 11 24.82 -0.97 -1.23
CA GLY A 11 25.48 -2.08 -0.57
C GLY A 11 24.70 -2.63 0.63
N LYS A 12 25.25 -3.63 1.31
CA LYS A 12 24.58 -4.34 2.44
C LYS A 12 24.09 -3.43 3.58
N GLU A 13 24.61 -2.21 3.70
CA GLU A 13 24.24 -1.26 4.75
C GLU A 13 23.57 -0.01 4.17
N LEU A 14 22.42 0.35 4.75
CA LEU A 14 21.77 1.63 4.50
C LEU A 14 22.72 2.77 4.92
N PRO A 15 22.86 3.85 4.12
CA PRO A 15 23.74 4.95 4.45
C PRO A 15 23.44 5.52 5.86
N LYS A 16 24.48 5.90 6.61
CA LYS A 16 24.37 6.28 8.04
C LYS A 16 23.53 7.53 8.31
N GLU A 17 23.29 8.34 7.27
CA GLU A 17 22.55 9.61 7.34
C GLU A 17 21.13 9.50 6.78
N VAL A 18 20.64 8.28 6.54
CA VAL A 18 19.29 8.08 5.98
C VAL A 18 18.25 8.22 7.07
N THR A 19 17.27 9.09 6.84
CA THR A 19 16.09 9.22 7.69
C THR A 19 15.32 7.89 7.69
N LYS A 20 15.23 7.24 8.86
CA LYS A 20 14.37 6.07 9.05
C LYS A 20 12.97 6.54 9.39
N SER A 21 12.02 6.37 8.47
CA SER A 21 10.61 6.59 8.72
C SER A 21 9.87 5.25 8.73
N THR A 22 9.22 4.93 9.85
CA THR A 22 8.35 3.76 9.95
C THR A 22 6.91 4.18 9.71
N VAL A 23 6.28 3.51 8.75
CA VAL A 23 4.92 3.80 8.31
C VAL A 23 4.08 2.55 8.56
N ALA A 24 3.23 2.57 9.60
CA ALA A 24 2.25 1.52 9.91
C ALA A 24 0.82 2.04 9.80
N VAL A 25 -0.14 1.15 9.53
CA VAL A 25 -1.57 1.44 9.43
C VAL A 25 -2.30 0.35 10.21
N ASP A 26 -3.28 0.73 11.02
CA ASP A 26 -4.12 -0.23 11.73
C ASP A 26 -5.25 -0.68 10.81
N CYS A 27 -5.37 -2.00 10.64
CA CYS A 27 -6.35 -2.62 9.76
C CYS A 27 -7.32 -3.50 10.55
N GLU A 28 -8.60 -3.30 10.30
CA GLU A 28 -9.70 -4.07 10.85
C GLU A 28 -10.35 -4.89 9.72
N HIS A 29 -10.48 -6.19 9.94
CA HIS A 29 -11.34 -7.04 9.13
C HIS A 29 -12.78 -6.89 9.61
N ILE A 30 -13.70 -6.58 8.71
CA ILE A 30 -15.12 -6.37 9.05
C ILE A 30 -15.92 -7.62 8.69
N GLU A 31 -16.00 -7.94 7.41
CA GLU A 31 -16.71 -9.12 6.90
C GLU A 31 -16.19 -9.50 5.51
N LYS A 32 -16.34 -10.77 5.10
CA LYS A 32 -16.00 -11.22 3.74
C LYS A 32 -14.59 -10.78 3.31
N MET A 33 -14.47 -9.96 2.27
CA MET A 33 -13.21 -9.35 1.84
C MET A 33 -13.14 -7.85 2.16
N PHE A 34 -14.09 -7.36 2.96
CA PHE A 34 -14.19 -5.97 3.36
C PHE A 34 -13.30 -5.67 4.59
N HIS A 35 -12.37 -4.75 4.38
CA HIS A 35 -11.44 -4.30 5.40
C HIS A 35 -11.45 -2.77 5.48
N LYS A 36 -11.22 -2.26 6.69
CA LYS A 36 -11.06 -0.84 6.95
C LYS A 36 -9.69 -0.60 7.55
N ALA A 37 -8.98 0.38 7.02
CA ALA A 37 -7.67 0.76 7.52
C ALA A 37 -7.67 2.23 7.89
N THR A 38 -7.09 2.60 9.03
CA THR A 38 -7.04 4.00 9.47
C THR A 38 -5.63 4.43 9.84
N ARG A 39 -5.28 5.67 9.45
CA ARG A 39 -4.04 6.32 9.89
C ARG A 39 -4.16 7.84 9.80
N GLY A 40 -4.17 8.50 10.94
CA GLY A 40 -4.26 9.96 11.01
C GLY A 40 -5.51 10.46 10.30
N LYS A 41 -5.34 11.25 9.23
CA LYS A 41 -6.45 11.80 8.44
C LYS A 41 -6.97 10.86 7.35
N PHE A 42 -6.34 9.69 7.17
CA PHE A 42 -6.74 8.74 6.15
C PHE A 42 -7.60 7.61 6.74
N THR A 43 -8.68 7.32 6.04
CA THR A 43 -9.47 6.09 6.19
C THR A 43 -9.57 5.44 4.82
N PHE A 44 -9.13 4.19 4.72
CA PHE A 44 -9.20 3.39 3.51
C PHE A 44 -10.19 2.26 3.75
N PHE A 45 -10.90 1.92 2.68
CA PHE A 45 -11.83 0.80 2.65
C PHE A 45 -11.40 -0.07 1.47
N SER A 46 -11.18 -1.35 1.68
CA SER A 46 -10.86 -2.29 0.62
C SER A 46 -11.84 -3.44 0.60
N ASP A 47 -12.22 -3.87 -0.60
CA ASP A 47 -13.08 -5.03 -0.84
C ASP A 47 -12.57 -5.78 -2.08
N GLU A 48 -13.15 -6.92 -2.40
CA GLU A 48 -12.83 -7.69 -3.60
C GLU A 48 -14.10 -8.03 -4.38
N PRO A 49 -14.01 -8.39 -5.67
CA PRO A 49 -15.17 -8.80 -6.44
C PRO A 49 -15.76 -10.15 -5.94
N PRO A 50 -17.02 -10.47 -6.28
CA PRO A 50 -17.70 -11.70 -5.85
C PRO A 50 -16.94 -13.00 -6.13
N ARG A 51 -16.19 -13.06 -7.24
CA ARG A 51 -15.37 -14.24 -7.59
C ARG A 51 -14.24 -14.52 -6.59
N LEU A 52 -13.87 -13.55 -5.77
CA LEU A 52 -12.88 -13.64 -4.70
C LEU A 52 -13.54 -13.57 -3.31
N GLY A 53 -14.87 -13.58 -3.22
CA GLY A 53 -15.62 -13.63 -1.97
C GLY A 53 -15.96 -12.27 -1.36
N GLY A 54 -15.78 -11.16 -2.07
CA GLY A 54 -16.23 -9.83 -1.65
C GLY A 54 -17.51 -9.34 -2.34
N ASP A 55 -17.85 -8.07 -2.14
CA ASP A 55 -19.10 -7.46 -2.64
C ASP A 55 -18.86 -6.40 -3.73
N ASP A 56 -17.62 -6.18 -4.16
CA ASP A 56 -17.20 -5.15 -5.13
C ASP A 56 -17.65 -3.73 -4.77
N LYS A 57 -17.73 -3.40 -3.47
CA LYS A 57 -18.20 -2.08 -2.99
C LYS A 57 -17.07 -1.06 -2.82
N HIS A 58 -15.82 -1.53 -2.74
CA HIS A 58 -14.64 -0.71 -2.51
C HIS A 58 -13.47 -1.19 -3.38
N PRO A 59 -12.45 -0.34 -3.63
CA PRO A 59 -11.29 -0.75 -4.42
C PRO A 59 -10.56 -1.95 -3.82
N SER A 60 -10.00 -2.80 -4.69
CA SER A 60 -9.15 -3.90 -4.22
C SER A 60 -7.86 -3.39 -3.57
N PRO A 61 -7.29 -4.11 -2.58
CA PRO A 61 -6.02 -3.76 -1.97
C PRO A 61 -4.91 -3.49 -2.99
N LEU A 62 -4.85 -4.28 -4.07
CA LEU A 62 -3.86 -4.12 -5.13
C LEU A 62 -4.02 -2.79 -5.89
N THR A 63 -5.24 -2.29 -6.00
CA THR A 63 -5.52 -0.97 -6.61
C THR A 63 -4.85 0.15 -5.81
N TYR A 64 -4.84 0.07 -4.48
CA TYR A 64 -4.14 1.05 -3.63
C TYR A 64 -2.61 0.98 -3.79
N ILE A 65 -2.05 -0.22 -3.95
CA ILE A 65 -0.61 -0.39 -4.21
C ILE A 65 -0.25 0.25 -5.55
N ALA A 66 -1.02 -0.03 -6.60
CA ALA A 66 -0.80 0.55 -7.93
C ALA A 66 -0.93 2.08 -7.91
N ALA A 67 -1.96 2.61 -7.22
CA ALA A 67 -2.13 4.05 -7.05
C ALA A 67 -0.94 4.68 -6.33
N GLY A 68 -0.44 4.07 -5.24
CA GLY A 68 0.70 4.56 -4.49
C GLY A 68 2.02 4.57 -5.28
N ILE A 69 2.19 3.68 -6.25
CA ILE A 69 3.35 3.69 -7.17
C ILE A 69 3.20 4.78 -8.24
N GLY A 70 1.97 5.13 -8.64
CA GLY A 70 1.70 6.10 -9.69
C GLY A 70 1.83 7.57 -9.27
N PHE A 71 1.77 7.87 -7.97
CA PHE A 71 2.04 9.21 -7.41
C PHE A 71 3.54 9.44 -7.23
#